data_AF-A0AAQ3PB71-F1
#
_entry.id   AF-A0AAQ3PB71-F1
#
_cell.length_a   1.000
_cell.length_b   1.000
_cell.length_c   1.000
_cell.angle_alpha   90.00
_cell.angle_beta   90.00
_cell.angle_gamma   90.00
#
_symmetry.space_group_name_H-M   'P 1'
#
loop_
_entity.id
_entity.type
_entity.pdbx_description
1 polymer ?
#
loop_
_entity_poly.entity_id
_entity_poly.type
_entity_poly.pdbx_seq_one_letter_code
_entity_poly.pdbx_strand_id
1 'polypeptide(L)'
;MVRRHGNKGIISKSLSRQNMPYLLDRGFVDVVFNPLEVPSRMNVGQIFECSLNISGGMLDRHYRIISFCETYEQEAWRKLVSFELYEANKQASNSWIYKLKYPRKSKNI
;
A
#
# COMPACT_ATOMS: atom_id res chain seq x y z
N MET A 1 3.94 -18.06 -5.33
CA MET A 1 4.56 -16.72 -5.26
C MET A 1 4.95 -16.43 -3.82
N VAL A 2 6.05 -15.72 -3.58
CA VAL A 2 6.55 -15.41 -2.23
C VAL A 2 6.90 -13.93 -2.13
N ARG A 3 6.39 -13.25 -1.10
CA ARG A 3 6.79 -11.87 -0.73
C ARG A 3 7.81 -11.88 0.41
N ARG A 4 8.59 -10.79 0.53
CA ARG A 4 9.67 -10.61 1.51
C ARG A 4 9.20 -10.74 2.97
N HIS A 5 7.94 -10.40 3.24
CA HIS A 5 7.32 -10.51 4.56
C HIS A 5 6.76 -11.92 4.87
N GLY A 6 7.11 -12.96 4.10
CA GLY A 6 6.72 -14.34 4.40
C GLY A 6 5.30 -14.72 3.97
N ASN A 7 4.58 -13.84 3.26
CA ASN A 7 3.35 -14.21 2.57
C ASN A 7 3.70 -15.14 1.39
N LYS A 8 3.51 -16.44 1.63
CA LYS A 8 3.59 -17.51 0.64
C LYS A 8 2.17 -17.90 0.23
N GLY A 9 1.93 -17.98 -1.07
CA GLY A 9 0.63 -18.38 -1.62
C GLY A 9 0.74 -19.09 -2.96
N ILE A 10 -0.24 -19.95 -3.23
CA ILE A 10 -0.47 -20.61 -4.53
C ILE A 10 -1.49 -19.77 -5.30
N ILE A 11 -1.35 -19.69 -6.63
CA ILE A 11 -2.33 -19.01 -7.48
C ILE A 11 -3.62 -19.84 -7.47
N SER A 12 -4.69 -19.29 -6.89
CA SER A 12 -5.98 -19.99 -6.76
C SER A 12 -6.85 -19.87 -8.00
N LYS A 13 -6.86 -18.69 -8.65
CA LYS A 13 -7.67 -18.40 -9.84
C LYS A 13 -6.99 -17.38 -10.73
N SER A 14 -6.98 -17.63 -12.04
CA SER A 14 -6.63 -16.63 -13.06
C SER A 14 -7.91 -16.00 -13.62
N LEU A 15 -7.98 -14.68 -13.66
CA LEU A 15 -9.14 -13.91 -14.08
C LEU A 15 -8.81 -13.07 -15.31
N SER A 16 -9.77 -12.92 -16.22
CA SER A 16 -9.69 -11.92 -17.29
C SER A 16 -9.70 -10.50 -16.69
N ARG A 17 -9.06 -9.54 -17.36
CA ARG A 17 -8.97 -8.13 -16.92
C ARG A 17 -10.32 -7.54 -16.55
N GLN A 18 -11.38 -7.88 -17.28
CA GLN A 18 -12.75 -7.40 -17.05
C GLN A 18 -13.32 -7.81 -15.69
N ASN A 19 -12.85 -8.92 -15.12
CA ASN A 19 -13.30 -9.45 -13.82
C ASN A 19 -12.39 -9.02 -12.66
N MET A 20 -11.30 -8.29 -12.94
CA MET A 20 -10.40 -7.79 -11.92
C MET A 20 -10.92 -6.46 -11.34
N PRO A 21 -10.64 -6.17 -10.05
CA PRO A 21 -10.95 -4.87 -9.48
C PRO A 21 -10.27 -3.75 -10.28
N TYR A 22 -11.02 -2.67 -10.53
CA TYR A 22 -10.54 -1.48 -11.20
C TYR A 22 -10.41 -0.32 -10.22
N LEU A 23 -9.43 0.54 -10.48
CA LEU A 23 -9.21 1.79 -9.78
C LEU A 23 -10.05 2.91 -10.43
N LEU A 24 -10.30 4.00 -9.69
CA LEU A 24 -11.01 5.17 -10.22
C LEU A 24 -10.31 5.77 -11.46
N ASP A 25 -8.98 5.61 -11.53
CA ASP A 25 -8.14 6.07 -12.65
C ASP A 25 -8.06 5.04 -13.80
N ARG A 26 -9.02 4.10 -13.90
CA ARG A 26 -9.14 3.03 -14.91
C ARG A 26 -8.01 2.00 -14.95
N GLY A 27 -7.07 2.04 -14.00
CA GLY A 27 -6.06 1.01 -13.82
C GLY A 27 -6.66 -0.30 -13.30
N PHE A 28 -6.25 -1.43 -13.87
CA PHE A 28 -6.58 -2.76 -13.34
C PHE A 28 -5.55 -3.17 -12.28
N VAL A 29 -6.00 -3.84 -11.23
CA VAL A 29 -5.10 -4.44 -10.24
C VAL A 29 -4.54 -5.76 -10.79
N ASP A 30 -3.23 -5.98 -10.64
CA ASP A 30 -2.57 -7.21 -11.12
C ASP A 30 -2.81 -8.41 -10.18
N VAL A 31 -2.79 -8.19 -8.87
CA VAL A 31 -2.89 -9.26 -7.86
C VAL A 31 -3.74 -8.81 -6.68
N VAL A 32 -4.67 -9.66 -6.26
CA VAL A 32 -5.51 -9.46 -5.07
C VAL A 32 -5.05 -10.41 -3.97
N PHE A 33 -4.79 -9.86 -2.78
CA PHE A 33 -4.43 -10.62 -1.58
C PHE A 33 -5.61 -10.68 -0.61
N ASN A 34 -5.72 -11.79 0.12
CA ASN A 34 -6.69 -11.91 1.20
C ASN A 34 -6.27 -11.03 2.39
N PRO A 35 -7.11 -10.08 2.86
CA PRO A 35 -6.77 -9.20 3.97
C PRO A 35 -6.54 -9.93 5.29
N LEU A 36 -7.13 -11.12 5.48
CA LEU A 36 -7.00 -11.89 6.72
C LEU A 36 -5.58 -12.42 6.98
N GLU A 37 -4.77 -12.57 5.93
CA GLU A 37 -3.40 -13.08 6.04
C GLU A 37 -2.46 -12.12 6.76
N VAL A 38 -2.78 -10.83 6.78
CA VAL A 38 -1.88 -9.79 7.30
C VAL A 38 -1.99 -9.63 8.83
N PRO A 39 -3.19 -9.46 9.44
CA PRO A 39 -3.32 -9.40 10.88
C PRO A 39 -2.93 -10.71 11.56
N SER A 40 -3.31 -11.85 10.97
CA SER A 40 -3.05 -13.17 11.55
C SER A 40 -1.56 -13.48 11.69
N ARG A 41 -0.71 -12.93 10.81
CA ARG A 41 0.74 -13.16 10.81
C ARG A 41 1.55 -11.99 11.37
N MET A 42 0.87 -10.93 11.85
CA MET A 42 1.49 -9.69 12.32
C MET A 42 2.40 -9.04 11.26
N ASN A 43 2.10 -9.23 9.97
CA ASN A 43 2.92 -8.79 8.84
C ASN A 43 2.63 -7.34 8.41
N VAL A 44 2.61 -6.41 9.37
CA VAL A 44 2.24 -5.00 9.12
C VAL A 44 3.22 -4.32 8.15
N GLY A 45 4.49 -4.73 8.13
CA GLY A 45 5.49 -4.22 7.19
C GLY A 45 5.08 -4.33 5.71
N GLN A 46 4.31 -5.37 5.34
CA GLN A 46 3.81 -5.52 3.98
C GLN A 46 2.81 -4.42 3.60
N ILE A 47 2.04 -3.92 4.57
CA ILE A 47 1.11 -2.80 4.34
C ILE A 47 1.92 -1.54 4.09
N PHE A 48 2.93 -1.26 4.93
CA PHE A 48 3.78 -0.08 4.77
C PHE A 48 4.57 -0.09 3.45
N GLU A 49 5.13 -1.25 3.06
CA GLU A 49 5.82 -1.42 1.77
C GLU A 49 4.87 -1.16 0.59
N CYS A 50 3.65 -1.70 0.64
CA CYS A 50 2.64 -1.49 -0.39
C CYS A 50 2.24 -0.01 -0.51
N SER A 51 2.00 0.67 0.61
CA SER A 51 1.64 2.09 0.64
C SER A 51 2.77 2.98 0.10
N LEU A 52 4.02 2.71 0.47
CA LEU A 52 5.16 3.46 -0.05
C LEU A 52 5.39 3.22 -1.53
N ASN A 53 5.18 1.99 -2.00
CA ASN A 53 5.28 1.68 -3.42
C ASN A 53 4.22 2.40 -4.25
N ILE A 54 3.00 2.56 -3.72
CA ILE A 54 1.95 3.37 -4.37
C ILE A 54 2.40 4.83 -4.49
N SER A 55 2.86 5.45 -3.39
CA SER A 55 3.38 6.83 -3.43
C SER A 55 4.57 6.98 -4.38
N GLY A 56 5.53 6.04 -4.32
CA GLY A 56 6.73 6.05 -5.16
C GLY A 56 6.44 5.94 -6.64
N GLY A 57 5.47 5.10 -7.03
CA GLY A 57 5.05 4.99 -8.42
C GLY A 57 4.41 6.27 -8.98
N MET A 58 3.80 7.10 -8.13
CA MET A 58 3.21 8.37 -8.55
C MET A 58 4.22 9.52 -8.55
N LEU A 59 5.14 9.52 -7.59
CA LEU A 59 6.18 10.54 -7.44
C LEU A 59 7.45 10.23 -8.26
N ASP A 60 7.48 9.08 -8.95
CA ASP A 60 8.64 8.50 -9.64
C ASP A 60 9.87 8.41 -8.72
N ARG A 61 9.68 7.83 -7.53
CA ARG A 61 10.69 7.72 -6.47
C ARG A 61 10.95 6.27 -6.08
N HIS A 62 12.22 5.99 -5.81
CA HIS A 62 12.66 4.73 -5.22
C HIS A 62 13.14 4.95 -3.79
N TYR A 63 12.57 4.17 -2.86
CA TYR A 63 12.93 4.25 -1.44
C TYR A 63 13.85 3.10 -1.06
N ARG A 64 14.91 3.43 -0.32
CA ARG A 64 15.73 2.45 0.40
C ARG A 64 15.54 2.71 1.89
N ILE A 65 15.06 1.71 2.61
CA ILE A 65 14.76 1.85 4.02
C ILE A 65 15.66 0.94 4.83
N ILE A 66 16.31 1.52 5.84
CA ILE A 66 17.18 0.81 6.75
C ILE A 66 16.35 -0.07 7.69
N SER A 67 16.93 -1.20 8.06
CA SER A 67 16.33 -2.08 9.08
C SER A 67 16.28 -1.34 10.42
N PHE A 68 15.23 -1.60 11.21
CA PHE A 68 15.07 -1.04 12.56
C PHE A 68 15.03 0.49 12.66
N CYS A 69 14.53 1.22 11.65
CA CYS A 69 14.41 2.68 11.68
C CYS A 69 13.69 3.24 12.93
N GLU A 70 12.78 2.47 13.51
CA GLU A 70 12.00 2.85 14.70
C GLU A 70 12.83 2.95 16.00
N THR A 71 14.08 2.46 16.02
CA THR A 71 14.98 2.67 17.18
C THR A 71 15.43 4.13 17.31
N TYR A 72 15.40 4.89 16.22
CA TYR A 72 15.83 6.30 16.21
C TYR A 72 14.66 7.25 16.49
N GLU A 73 13.45 6.89 16.03
CA GLU A 73 12.27 7.72 16.20
C GLU A 73 11.01 6.86 16.33
N GLN A 74 10.18 7.14 17.34
CA GLN A 74 8.90 6.47 17.51
C GLN A 74 7.98 6.72 16.30
N GLU A 75 7.37 5.63 15.82
CA GLU A 75 6.44 5.62 14.68
C GLU A 75 7.04 6.20 13.38
N ALA A 76 8.37 6.15 13.21
CA ALA A 76 9.09 6.68 12.03
C ALA A 76 8.45 6.23 10.71
N TRP A 77 8.11 4.95 10.61
CA TRP A 77 7.45 4.35 9.46
C TRP A 77 6.10 5.00 9.14
N ARG A 78 5.27 5.20 10.17
CA ARG A 78 3.94 5.77 10.00
C ARG A 78 4.04 7.22 9.52
N LYS A 79 4.97 7.99 10.10
CA LYS A 79 5.22 9.38 9.70
C LYS A 79 5.68 9.46 8.26
N LEU A 80 6.67 8.65 7.88
CA LEU A 80 7.22 8.62 6.53
C LEU A 80 6.16 8.22 5.49
N VAL A 81 5.43 7.12 5.72
CA VAL A 81 4.36 6.66 4.82
C VAL A 81 3.27 7.71 4.67
N SER A 82 2.83 8.29 5.78
CA SER A 82 1.77 9.31 5.77
C SER A 82 2.20 10.57 5.03
N PHE A 83 3.47 10.97 5.17
CA PHE A 83 4.04 12.12 4.49
C PHE A 83 4.13 11.89 2.97
N GLU A 84 4.68 10.76 2.53
CA GLU A 84 4.79 10.46 1.09
C GLU A 84 3.42 10.29 0.43
N LEU A 85 2.44 9.70 1.13
CA LEU A 85 1.06 9.63 0.64
C LEU A 85 0.41 11.00 0.51
N TYR A 86 0.73 11.92 1.42
CA TYR A 86 0.24 13.29 1.36
C TYR A 86 0.83 14.07 0.17
N GLU A 87 2.13 13.95 -0.06
CA GLU A 87 2.80 14.57 -1.22
C GLU A 87 2.31 13.97 -2.54
N ALA A 88 2.13 12.65 -2.61
CA ALA A 88 1.55 11.99 -3.78
C ALA A 88 0.12 12.49 -4.07
N ASN A 89 -0.70 12.68 -3.04
CA ASN A 89 -2.06 13.21 -3.20
C ASN A 89 -2.05 14.66 -3.75
N LYS A 90 -1.13 15.52 -3.27
CA LYS A 90 -1.01 16.88 -3.80
C LYS A 90 -0.68 16.91 -5.29
N GLN A 91 0.25 16.07 -5.74
CA GLN A 91 0.67 16.06 -7.15
C GLN A 91 -0.40 15.44 -8.06
N ALA A 92 -1.07 14.39 -7.59
CA ALA A 92 -1.99 13.63 -8.42
C ALA A 92 -3.42 14.19 -8.48
N SER A 93 -3.79 15.15 -7.60
CA SER A 93 -5.19 15.60 -7.42
C SER A 93 -6.18 14.43 -7.14
N ASN A 94 -5.66 13.28 -6.72
CA ASN A 94 -6.39 12.02 -6.59
C ASN A 94 -6.90 11.83 -5.16
N SER A 95 -8.15 12.26 -4.94
CA SER A 95 -8.86 12.29 -3.64
C SER A 95 -8.95 10.94 -2.90
N TRP A 96 -8.74 9.81 -3.58
CA TRP A 96 -8.95 8.47 -3.02
C TRP A 96 -7.75 7.90 -2.26
N ILE A 97 -6.55 8.46 -2.43
CA ILE A 97 -5.29 7.87 -1.93
C ILE A 97 -5.03 8.19 -0.46
N TYR A 98 -5.29 9.43 -0.05
CA TYR A 98 -5.01 9.86 1.33
C TYR A 98 -5.97 10.96 1.79
N LYS A 99 -6.83 10.66 2.78
CA LYS A 99 -7.77 11.64 3.34
C LYS A 99 -7.26 12.17 4.67
N LEU A 100 -6.89 13.46 4.70
CA LEU A 100 -6.35 14.14 5.88
C LEU A 100 -7.29 14.08 7.11
N LYS A 101 -8.62 14.14 6.88
CA LYS A 101 -9.64 14.09 7.95
C LYS A 101 -9.85 12.69 8.55
N TYR A 102 -9.57 11.62 7.80
CA TYR A 102 -9.75 10.22 8.24
C TYR A 102 -8.71 9.31 7.57
N PRO A 103 -7.43 9.31 8.03
CA PRO A 103 -6.39 8.48 7.42
C PRO A 103 -6.67 6.97 7.53
N ARG A 104 -7.62 6.56 8.38
CA ARG A 104 -7.99 5.16 8.65
C ARG A 104 -9.22 4.66 7.89
N LYS A 105 -10.01 5.52 7.23
CA LYS A 105 -11.24 5.09 6.54
C LYS A 105 -11.47 5.90 5.26
N SER A 106 -11.48 5.22 4.11
CA SER A 106 -12.33 5.67 3.01
C SER A 106 -13.77 5.51 3.48
N LYS A 107 -14.56 6.59 3.51
CA LYS A 107 -16.02 6.46 3.56
C LYS A 107 -16.40 5.60 2.36
N ASN A 108 -16.97 4.43 2.61
CA ASN A 108 -17.56 3.56 1.60
C ASN A 108 -18.51 4.39 0.73
N ILE A 109 -18.35 4.25 -0.58
CA ILE A 109 -19.48 4.32 -1.52
C ILE A 109 -20.23 3.00 -1.36
#